data_AF-A0AAV7BW22-F1
#
_entry.id   AF-A0AAV7BW22-F1
#
_cell.length_a   1.000
_cell.length_b   1.000
_cell.length_c   1.000
_cell.angle_alpha   90.00
_cell.angle_beta   90.00
_cell.angle_gamma   90.00
#
_symmetry.space_group_name_H-M   'P 1'
#
loop_
_entity.id
_entity.type
_entity.pdbx_description
1 polymer ?
#
loop_
_entity_poly.entity_id
_entity_poly.type
_entity_poly.pdbx_seq_one_letter_code
_entity_poly.pdbx_strand_id
1 'polypeptide(L)'
;MLYNFIYFLFAGHSFFIQSFAVLFDLLVFGLLGFWTVKYFELQINWEKYHVESKTAFTYHDFLQWLRTLTFPSIWLAAASLGWEILKGMYKSASVRGLFWKLWATIQWVVFSLATVSMFIVSLVPYTYVDFESNGQLWPSVHRMFKAVDEYQLVNSYGLFRRMTGVGGRPEVVVEGSYDKQSWTEIEFMYKPGNVSVSPPVVTPHQPRLDWQMWFAALGPHTQSPWFTSFVYQLLQGNKDVIKLVQNDESLYPFNSHPPHYIRAQLYKYWYTEVDQAGHTSGNWWRRRHVEEFYPVVFLGDHTLESFLNQYGLKDKPPPRRSLDAPLPSALRFIRELLRPYPAPLLLHSLLITVVVIYSLQALFGRGNRSGPSKPRGHTKPQVEKVKTEKKKPKEATRQGESGGSGRDSGHNNKRREKS
;
A
#
# COMPACT_ATOMS: atom_id res chain seq x y z
N MET A 1 -2.79 27.63 -44.35
CA MET A 1 -3.94 26.69 -44.43
C MET A 1 -3.55 25.25 -44.10
N LEU A 2 -2.48 24.68 -44.68
CA LEU A 2 -2.07 23.28 -44.44
C LEU A 2 -1.78 22.93 -42.96
N TYR A 3 -1.15 23.84 -42.22
CA TYR A 3 -0.82 23.63 -40.80
C TYR A 3 -2.08 23.55 -39.91
N ASN A 4 -3.10 24.38 -40.17
CA ASN A 4 -4.35 24.34 -39.43
C ASN A 4 -5.19 23.10 -39.78
N PHE A 5 -5.09 22.60 -41.01
CA PHE A 5 -5.77 21.36 -41.43
C PHE A 5 -5.14 20.12 -40.79
N ILE A 6 -3.80 20.07 -40.73
CA ILE A 6 -3.05 19.00 -40.05
C ILE A 6 -3.28 19.06 -38.52
N TYR A 7 -3.30 20.25 -37.92
CA TYR A 7 -3.60 20.40 -36.49
C TYR A 7 -5.05 20.02 -36.16
N PHE A 8 -6.01 20.31 -37.03
CA PHE A 8 -7.41 19.89 -36.88
C PHE A 8 -7.57 18.37 -37.03
N LEU A 9 -6.81 17.74 -37.93
CA LEU A 9 -6.75 16.28 -38.06
C LEU A 9 -6.13 15.61 -36.84
N PHE A 10 -5.01 16.12 -36.29
CA PHE A 10 -4.37 15.56 -35.10
C PHE A 10 -5.12 15.87 -33.79
N ALA A 11 -5.69 17.06 -33.64
CA ALA A 11 -6.53 17.43 -32.50
C ALA A 11 -7.89 16.71 -32.56
N GLY A 12 -8.45 16.52 -33.76
CA GLY A 12 -9.62 15.68 -34.01
C GLY A 12 -9.33 14.21 -33.69
N HIS A 13 -8.15 13.70 -34.04
CA HIS A 13 -7.70 12.35 -33.67
C HIS A 13 -7.57 12.18 -32.15
N SER A 14 -6.99 13.18 -31.46
CA SER A 14 -6.85 13.16 -30.00
C SER A 14 -8.20 13.26 -29.28
N PHE A 15 -9.12 14.09 -29.78
CA PHE A 15 -10.48 14.20 -29.25
C PHE A 15 -11.30 12.94 -29.50
N PHE A 16 -11.17 12.33 -30.68
CA PHE A 16 -11.83 11.08 -31.03
C PHE A 16 -11.30 9.91 -30.21
N ILE A 17 -9.98 9.81 -30.02
CA ILE A 17 -9.37 8.80 -29.14
C ILE A 17 -9.79 9.00 -27.68
N GLN A 18 -9.82 10.25 -27.18
CA GLN A 18 -10.30 10.53 -25.82
C GLN A 18 -11.78 10.23 -25.65
N SER A 19 -12.61 10.59 -26.63
CA SER A 19 -14.05 10.31 -26.61
C SER A 19 -14.31 8.81 -26.67
N PHE A 20 -13.56 8.08 -27.50
CA PHE A 20 -13.62 6.63 -27.57
C PHE A 20 -13.16 5.97 -26.27
N ALA A 21 -12.09 6.47 -25.64
CA ALA A 21 -11.64 5.99 -24.34
C ALA A 21 -12.71 6.20 -23.26
N VAL A 22 -13.33 7.38 -23.20
CA VAL A 22 -14.44 7.64 -22.25
C VAL A 22 -15.65 6.75 -22.53
N LEU A 23 -16.03 6.56 -23.79
CA LEU A 23 -17.13 5.65 -24.17
C LEU A 23 -16.80 4.20 -23.79
N PHE A 24 -15.56 3.78 -23.97
CA PHE A 24 -15.09 2.47 -23.57
C PHE A 24 -15.11 2.32 -22.04
N ASP A 25 -14.66 3.32 -21.29
CA ASP A 25 -14.72 3.32 -19.83
C ASP A 25 -16.17 3.23 -19.35
N LEU A 26 -17.08 4.02 -19.92
CA LEU A 26 -18.51 3.96 -19.62
C LEU A 26 -19.12 2.59 -19.94
N LEU A 27 -18.72 1.97 -21.04
CA LEU A 27 -19.13 0.61 -21.39
C LEU A 27 -18.62 -0.40 -20.36
N VAL A 28 -17.35 -0.30 -19.95
CA VAL A 28 -16.75 -1.17 -18.93
C VAL A 28 -17.49 -1.03 -17.60
N PHE A 29 -17.73 0.21 -17.13
CA PHE A 29 -18.47 0.45 -15.89
C PHE A 29 -19.94 -0.02 -16.00
N GLY A 30 -20.59 0.20 -17.14
CA GLY A 30 -21.94 -0.28 -17.40
C GLY A 30 -22.04 -1.80 -17.37
N LEU A 31 -21.09 -2.51 -18.01
CA LEU A 31 -21.00 -3.96 -17.97
C LEU A 31 -20.69 -4.48 -16.56
N LEU A 32 -19.79 -3.84 -15.83
CA LEU A 32 -19.49 -4.19 -14.43
C LEU A 32 -20.74 -4.06 -13.56
N GLY A 33 -21.49 -2.97 -13.69
CA GLY A 33 -22.76 -2.78 -12.99
C GLY A 33 -23.79 -3.85 -13.34
N PHE A 34 -24.00 -4.10 -14.64
CA PHE A 34 -24.91 -5.12 -15.14
C PHE A 34 -24.59 -6.52 -14.61
N TRP A 35 -23.32 -6.94 -14.72
CA TRP A 35 -22.90 -8.26 -14.24
C TRP A 35 -22.93 -8.35 -12.72
N THR A 36 -22.67 -7.26 -12.00
CA THR A 36 -22.82 -7.23 -10.54
C THR A 36 -24.27 -7.48 -10.14
N VAL A 37 -25.22 -6.76 -10.75
CA VAL A 37 -26.66 -6.97 -10.49
C VAL A 37 -27.07 -8.40 -10.83
N LYS A 38 -26.59 -8.93 -11.96
CA LYS A 38 -26.95 -10.29 -12.44
C LYS A 38 -26.37 -11.40 -11.58
N TYR A 39 -25.07 -11.36 -11.25
CA TYR A 39 -24.41 -12.44 -10.51
C TYR A 39 -24.60 -12.37 -9.00
N PHE A 40 -24.98 -11.20 -8.47
CA PHE A 40 -25.23 -11.01 -7.04
C PHE A 40 -26.71 -10.73 -6.72
N GLU A 41 -27.62 -10.97 -7.67
CA GLU A 41 -29.08 -10.81 -7.53
C GLU A 41 -29.44 -9.55 -6.72
N LEU A 42 -28.83 -8.42 -7.09
CA LEU A 42 -28.93 -7.21 -6.30
C LEU A 42 -30.34 -6.60 -6.47
N GLN A 43 -31.14 -6.65 -5.42
CA GLN A 43 -32.49 -6.10 -5.39
C GLN A 43 -32.57 -4.98 -4.35
N ILE A 44 -33.17 -3.86 -4.75
CA ILE A 44 -33.39 -2.73 -3.86
C ILE A 44 -34.87 -2.72 -3.50
N ASN A 45 -35.17 -3.00 -2.24
CA ASN A 45 -36.51 -2.86 -1.69
C ASN A 45 -36.68 -1.43 -1.16
N TRP A 46 -37.27 -0.57 -1.99
CA TRP A 46 -37.47 0.84 -1.66
C TRP A 46 -38.48 1.07 -0.52
N GLU A 47 -39.42 0.16 -0.30
CA GLU A 47 -40.42 0.29 0.77
C GLU A 47 -39.80 0.06 2.15
N LYS A 48 -38.89 -0.92 2.23
CA LYS A 48 -38.23 -1.27 3.49
C LYS A 48 -36.84 -0.62 3.63
N TYR A 49 -36.35 0.10 2.62
CA TYR A 49 -34.98 0.64 2.54
C TYR A 49 -33.89 -0.43 2.72
N HIS A 50 -34.12 -1.66 2.26
CA HIS A 50 -33.14 -2.74 2.31
C HIS A 50 -32.58 -3.06 0.93
N VAL A 51 -31.29 -3.42 0.91
CA VAL A 51 -30.62 -3.97 -0.26
C VAL A 51 -30.44 -5.46 -0.01
N GLU A 52 -31.10 -6.27 -0.82
CA GLU A 52 -30.97 -7.73 -0.80
C GLU A 52 -29.96 -8.15 -1.87
N SER A 53 -29.07 -9.07 -1.52
CA SER A 53 -28.08 -9.61 -2.45
C SER A 53 -27.81 -11.06 -2.12
N LYS A 54 -27.74 -11.88 -3.16
CA LYS A 54 -27.44 -13.31 -3.07
C LYS A 54 -26.54 -13.71 -4.23
N THR A 55 -25.58 -14.58 -3.97
CA THR A 55 -24.76 -15.16 -5.05
C THR A 55 -25.63 -16.03 -5.95
N ALA A 56 -25.79 -15.62 -7.21
CA ALA A 56 -26.62 -16.26 -8.23
C ALA A 56 -25.86 -17.30 -9.07
N PHE A 57 -24.70 -17.74 -8.59
CA PHE A 57 -23.86 -18.74 -9.22
C PHE A 57 -23.40 -19.77 -8.19
N THR A 58 -23.24 -21.02 -8.62
CA THR A 58 -22.76 -22.09 -7.75
C THR A 58 -21.23 -22.10 -7.68
N TYR A 59 -20.69 -22.84 -6.71
CA TYR A 59 -19.26 -23.11 -6.64
C TYR A 59 -18.73 -23.78 -7.93
N HIS A 60 -19.54 -24.64 -8.54
CA HIS A 60 -19.18 -25.30 -9.80
C HIS A 60 -19.10 -24.31 -10.96
N ASP A 61 -20.09 -23.43 -11.10
CA ASP A 61 -20.10 -22.38 -12.13
C ASP A 61 -18.88 -21.45 -12.01
N PHE A 62 -18.52 -21.11 -10.77
CA PHE A 62 -17.34 -20.28 -10.49
C PHE A 62 -16.05 -20.96 -10.92
N LEU A 63 -15.85 -22.23 -10.57
CA LEU A 63 -14.67 -23.00 -10.99
C LEU A 63 -14.63 -23.17 -12.51
N GLN A 64 -15.76 -23.46 -13.15
CA GLN A 64 -15.84 -23.58 -14.60
C GLN A 64 -15.48 -22.25 -15.28
N TRP A 65 -15.94 -21.12 -14.75
CA TRP A 65 -15.59 -19.79 -15.24
C TRP A 65 -14.09 -19.50 -15.10
N LEU A 66 -13.50 -19.80 -13.94
CA LEU A 66 -12.06 -19.67 -13.72
C LEU A 66 -11.27 -20.49 -14.74
N ARG A 67 -11.60 -21.78 -14.90
CA ARG A 67 -10.96 -22.65 -15.89
C ARG A 67 -11.08 -22.11 -17.32
N THR A 68 -12.26 -21.58 -17.67
CA THR A 68 -12.52 -21.03 -19.00
C THR A 68 -11.69 -19.77 -19.29
N LEU A 69 -11.35 -18.99 -18.27
CA LEU A 69 -10.59 -17.74 -18.43
C LEU A 69 -9.08 -17.88 -18.20
N THR A 70 -8.67 -18.66 -17.20
CA THR A 70 -7.27 -18.77 -16.79
C THR A 70 -6.38 -19.33 -17.90
N PHE A 71 -6.87 -20.27 -18.71
CA PHE A 71 -6.05 -20.83 -19.79
C PHE A 71 -5.93 -19.89 -21.00
N PRO A 72 -7.03 -19.31 -21.55
CA PRO A 72 -6.92 -18.34 -22.63
C PRO A 72 -6.15 -17.07 -22.24
N SER A 73 -6.23 -16.62 -20.98
CA SER A 73 -5.47 -15.44 -20.52
C SER A 73 -3.96 -15.68 -20.56
N ILE A 74 -3.48 -16.91 -20.30
CA ILE A 74 -2.07 -17.28 -20.46
C ILE A 74 -1.64 -17.10 -21.91
N TRP A 75 -2.45 -17.56 -22.87
CA TRP A 75 -2.15 -17.39 -24.30
C TRP A 75 -2.21 -15.93 -24.74
N LEU A 76 -3.18 -15.16 -24.25
CA LEU A 76 -3.25 -13.72 -24.50
C LEU A 76 -2.00 -13.00 -23.95
N ALA A 77 -1.57 -13.35 -22.74
CA ALA A 77 -0.36 -12.81 -22.13
C ALA A 77 0.91 -13.22 -22.90
N ALA A 78 0.99 -14.48 -23.36
CA ALA A 78 2.07 -14.97 -24.20
C ALA A 78 2.13 -14.24 -25.55
N ALA A 79 0.98 -13.99 -26.18
CA ALA A 79 0.88 -13.22 -27.42
C ALA A 79 1.32 -11.76 -27.22
N SER A 80 0.88 -11.13 -26.13
CA SER A 80 1.30 -9.78 -25.74
C SER A 80 2.81 -9.70 -25.50
N LEU A 81 3.37 -10.65 -24.74
CA LEU A 81 4.81 -10.77 -24.52
C LEU A 81 5.57 -10.97 -25.84
N GLY A 82 5.09 -11.85 -26.70
CA GLY A 82 5.65 -12.08 -28.04
C GLY A 82 5.68 -10.79 -28.87
N TRP A 83 4.60 -9.99 -28.81
CA TRP A 83 4.54 -8.70 -29.49
C TRP A 83 5.56 -7.69 -28.95
N GLU A 84 5.74 -7.60 -27.63
CA GLU A 84 6.78 -6.73 -27.03
C GLU A 84 8.19 -7.17 -27.42
N ILE A 85 8.46 -8.48 -27.42
CA ILE A 85 9.75 -9.03 -27.84
C ILE A 85 10.01 -8.71 -29.32
N LEU A 86 9.03 -8.89 -30.20
CA LEU A 86 9.14 -8.56 -31.64
C LEU A 86 9.36 -7.05 -31.86
N LYS A 87 8.65 -6.19 -31.14
CA LYS A 87 8.88 -4.74 -31.19
C LYS A 87 10.28 -4.38 -30.70
N GLY A 88 10.76 -5.02 -29.64
CA GLY A 88 12.12 -4.86 -29.13
C GLY A 88 13.18 -5.28 -30.16
N MET A 89 12.95 -6.42 -30.82
CA MET A 89 13.81 -6.95 -31.88
C MET A 89 13.91 -5.96 -33.05
N TYR A 90 12.75 -5.45 -33.52
CA TYR A 90 12.69 -4.46 -34.58
C TYR A 90 13.44 -3.16 -34.22
N LYS A 91 13.24 -2.65 -32.99
CA LYS A 91 13.96 -1.47 -32.49
C LYS A 91 15.46 -1.70 -32.44
N SER A 92 15.90 -2.85 -31.94
CA SER A 92 17.32 -3.23 -31.93
C SER A 92 17.92 -3.29 -33.33
N ALA A 93 17.20 -3.90 -34.28
CA ALA A 93 17.64 -4.03 -35.67
C ALA A 93 17.68 -2.69 -36.43
N SER A 94 16.95 -1.67 -35.95
CA SER A 94 16.87 -0.34 -36.55
C SER A 94 17.96 0.64 -36.04
N VAL A 95 18.79 0.23 -35.07
CA VAL A 95 19.87 1.06 -34.54
C VAL A 95 20.96 1.27 -35.60
N ARG A 96 21.46 2.51 -35.72
CA ARG A 96 22.53 2.87 -36.65
C ARG A 96 23.91 2.51 -36.08
N GLY A 97 24.76 1.93 -36.92
CA GLY A 97 26.14 1.55 -36.57
C GLY A 97 26.27 0.12 -36.03
N LEU A 98 27.31 -0.60 -36.46
CA LEU A 98 27.48 -2.03 -36.17
C LEU A 98 27.62 -2.34 -34.68
N PHE A 99 28.46 -1.55 -33.97
CA PHE A 99 28.68 -1.73 -32.53
C PHE A 99 27.40 -1.53 -31.71
N TRP A 100 26.68 -0.43 -31.96
CA TRP A 100 25.44 -0.12 -31.26
C TRP A 100 24.32 -1.10 -31.57
N LYS A 101 24.27 -1.61 -32.81
CA LYS A 101 23.35 -2.67 -33.21
C LYS A 101 23.66 -3.99 -32.49
N LEU A 102 24.93 -4.37 -32.41
CA LEU A 102 25.35 -5.56 -31.67
C LEU A 102 25.01 -5.44 -30.19
N TRP A 103 25.33 -4.31 -29.57
CA TRP A 103 25.04 -4.04 -28.16
C TRP A 103 23.54 -4.06 -27.86
N ALA A 104 22.73 -3.37 -28.68
CA ALA A 104 21.28 -3.38 -28.55
C ALA A 104 20.69 -4.79 -28.73
N THR A 105 21.28 -5.59 -29.62
CA THR A 105 20.85 -6.98 -29.85
C THR A 105 21.17 -7.85 -28.64
N ILE A 106 22.35 -7.71 -28.05
CA ILE A 106 22.72 -8.42 -26.81
C ILE A 106 21.76 -8.04 -25.67
N GLN A 107 21.51 -6.75 -25.47
CA GLN A 107 20.55 -6.28 -24.46
C GLN A 107 19.16 -6.88 -24.70
N TRP A 108 18.66 -6.82 -25.94
CA TRP A 108 17.37 -7.40 -26.29
C TRP A 108 17.31 -8.91 -26.00
N VAL A 109 18.35 -9.69 -26.34
CA VAL A 109 18.41 -11.12 -26.05
C VAL A 109 18.34 -11.37 -24.54
N VAL A 110 19.17 -10.67 -23.75
CA VAL A 110 19.24 -10.86 -22.30
C VAL A 110 17.90 -10.52 -21.64
N PHE A 111 17.31 -9.36 -21.95
CA PHE A 111 16.03 -8.94 -21.36
C PHE A 111 14.86 -9.80 -21.85
N SER A 112 14.87 -10.26 -23.11
CA SER A 112 13.84 -11.17 -23.62
C SER A 112 13.91 -12.52 -22.90
N LEU A 113 15.12 -13.08 -22.73
CA LEU A 113 15.31 -14.33 -21.99
C LEU A 113 14.89 -14.20 -20.53
N ALA A 114 15.26 -13.10 -19.87
CA ALA A 114 14.85 -12.83 -18.50
C ALA A 114 13.32 -12.70 -18.38
N THR A 115 12.68 -11.96 -19.29
CA THR A 115 11.23 -11.74 -19.27
C THR A 115 10.47 -13.03 -19.56
N VAL A 116 10.92 -13.84 -20.53
CA VAL A 116 10.33 -15.17 -20.82
C VAL A 116 10.50 -16.09 -19.63
N SER A 117 11.68 -16.11 -18.99
CA SER A 117 11.92 -16.93 -17.79
C SER A 117 10.99 -16.51 -16.65
N MET A 118 10.87 -15.21 -16.38
CA MET A 118 9.94 -14.66 -15.40
C MET A 118 8.49 -15.01 -15.70
N PHE A 119 8.08 -14.89 -16.97
CA PHE A 119 6.75 -15.28 -17.43
C PHE A 119 6.49 -16.77 -17.15
N ILE A 120 7.41 -17.66 -17.53
CA ILE A 120 7.29 -19.11 -17.33
C ILE A 120 7.16 -19.43 -15.84
N VAL A 121 8.04 -18.92 -14.98
CA VAL A 121 7.97 -19.23 -13.54
C VAL A 121 6.73 -18.62 -12.89
N SER A 122 6.21 -17.51 -13.41
CA SER A 122 4.96 -16.89 -12.91
C SER A 122 3.69 -17.70 -13.22
N LEU A 123 3.73 -18.61 -14.20
CA LEU A 123 2.57 -19.45 -14.54
C LEU A 123 2.13 -20.32 -13.36
N VAL A 124 3.07 -20.81 -12.55
CA VAL A 124 2.77 -21.65 -11.38
C VAL A 124 1.94 -20.89 -10.34
N PRO A 125 2.40 -19.74 -9.79
CA PRO A 125 1.60 -18.98 -8.84
C PRO A 125 0.33 -18.38 -9.44
N TYR A 126 0.30 -18.09 -10.76
CA TYR A 126 -0.89 -17.61 -11.46
C TYR A 126 -1.99 -18.68 -11.52
N THR A 127 -1.63 -19.92 -11.84
CA THR A 127 -2.59 -21.02 -12.01
C THR A 127 -3.08 -21.61 -10.69
N TYR A 128 -2.53 -21.23 -9.55
CA TYR A 128 -3.04 -21.67 -8.24
C TYR A 128 -4.49 -21.32 -7.94
N VAL A 129 -5.09 -20.39 -8.68
CA VAL A 129 -6.51 -20.06 -8.59
C VAL A 129 -7.38 -21.23 -9.08
N ASP A 130 -6.85 -22.07 -9.97
CA ASP A 130 -7.51 -23.28 -10.50
C ASP A 130 -6.56 -24.49 -10.43
N PHE A 131 -6.88 -25.44 -9.54
CA PHE A 131 -6.04 -26.61 -9.29
C PHE A 131 -5.84 -27.47 -10.54
N GLU A 132 -6.86 -27.60 -11.39
CA GLU A 132 -6.76 -28.38 -12.63
C GLU A 132 -5.78 -27.75 -13.62
N SER A 133 -5.88 -26.43 -13.86
CA SER A 133 -4.94 -25.70 -14.72
C SER A 133 -3.51 -25.77 -14.20
N ASN A 134 -3.31 -25.70 -12.87
CA ASN A 134 -1.99 -25.83 -12.28
C ASN A 134 -1.39 -27.23 -12.56
N GLY A 135 -2.19 -28.29 -12.39
CA GLY A 135 -1.77 -29.66 -12.69
C GLY A 135 -1.46 -29.93 -14.17
N GLN A 136 -2.06 -29.16 -15.10
CA GLN A 136 -1.81 -29.28 -16.54
C GLN A 136 -0.51 -28.59 -17.00
N LEU A 137 0.11 -27.75 -16.18
CA LEU A 137 1.39 -27.14 -16.53
C LEU A 137 2.49 -28.21 -16.68
N TRP A 138 3.39 -27.99 -17.62
CA TRP A 138 4.49 -28.94 -17.86
C TRP A 138 5.34 -29.15 -16.61
N PRO A 139 5.77 -30.39 -16.30
CA PRO A 139 6.56 -30.68 -15.10
C PRO A 139 7.87 -29.88 -15.01
N SER A 140 8.42 -29.45 -16.15
CA SER A 140 9.61 -28.60 -16.20
C SER A 140 9.35 -27.19 -15.65
N VAL A 141 8.15 -26.64 -15.85
CA VAL A 141 7.76 -25.31 -15.34
C VAL A 141 7.72 -25.33 -13.81
N HIS A 142 7.13 -26.38 -13.23
CA HIS A 142 7.14 -26.60 -11.78
C HIS A 142 8.56 -26.73 -11.21
N ARG A 143 9.44 -27.45 -11.92
CA ARG A 143 10.86 -27.57 -11.51
C ARG A 143 11.59 -26.24 -11.57
N MET A 144 11.38 -25.44 -12.61
CA MET A 144 11.97 -24.11 -12.73
C MET A 144 11.48 -23.17 -11.63
N PHE A 145 10.16 -23.16 -11.35
CA PHE A 145 9.59 -22.38 -10.26
C PHE A 145 10.20 -22.80 -8.91
N LYS A 146 10.24 -24.11 -8.60
CA LYS A 146 10.81 -24.63 -7.35
C LYS A 146 12.28 -24.26 -7.18
N ALA A 147 13.06 -24.23 -8.26
CA ALA A 147 14.47 -23.85 -8.22
C ALA A 147 14.70 -22.37 -7.88
N VAL A 148 13.71 -21.51 -8.11
CA VAL A 148 13.81 -20.06 -7.85
C VAL A 148 12.93 -19.57 -6.70
N ASP A 149 12.16 -20.47 -6.07
CA ASP A 149 11.17 -20.14 -5.05
C ASP A 149 11.82 -19.47 -3.82
N GLU A 150 13.01 -19.91 -3.40
CA GLU A 150 13.72 -19.31 -2.26
C GLU A 150 14.07 -17.82 -2.48
N TYR A 151 14.23 -17.40 -3.74
CA TYR A 151 14.49 -16.00 -4.09
C TYR A 151 13.23 -15.14 -4.18
N GLN A 152 12.05 -15.77 -4.08
CA GLN A 152 10.74 -15.10 -4.12
C GLN A 152 10.57 -14.15 -5.33
N LEU A 153 11.15 -14.52 -6.48
CA LEU A 153 11.10 -13.73 -7.72
C LEU A 153 9.67 -13.56 -8.24
N VAL A 154 8.84 -14.59 -8.06
CA VAL A 154 7.43 -14.59 -8.44
C VAL A 154 6.60 -15.12 -7.27
N ASN A 155 5.45 -14.50 -7.04
CA ASN A 155 4.59 -14.83 -5.92
C ASN A 155 3.14 -14.92 -6.37
N SER A 156 2.33 -15.62 -5.59
CA SER A 156 0.88 -15.52 -5.73
C SER A 156 0.43 -14.17 -5.18
N TYR A 157 0.10 -13.24 -6.06
CA TYR A 157 -0.42 -11.94 -5.65
C TYR A 157 -1.90 -12.08 -5.27
N GLY A 158 -2.15 -12.12 -3.96
CA GLY A 158 -3.47 -11.97 -3.40
C GLY A 158 -3.32 -11.37 -2.02
N LEU A 159 -3.96 -10.22 -1.77
CA LEU A 159 -3.85 -9.50 -0.50
C LEU A 159 -4.19 -10.43 0.68
N PHE A 160 -5.13 -11.36 0.50
CA PHE A 160 -5.43 -12.49 1.39
C PHE A 160 -5.85 -13.73 0.58
N ARG A 161 -4.89 -14.53 0.14
CA ARG A 161 -5.16 -15.74 -0.67
C ARG A 161 -6.04 -16.78 0.06
N ARG A 162 -5.96 -16.82 1.39
CA ARG A 162 -6.88 -17.57 2.26
C ARG A 162 -7.47 -16.59 3.26
N MET A 163 -8.72 -16.21 3.04
CA MET A 163 -9.48 -15.46 4.03
C MET A 163 -9.85 -16.36 5.20
N THR A 164 -9.69 -15.86 6.41
CA THR A 164 -10.19 -16.50 7.63
C THR A 164 -11.65 -16.09 7.84
N GLY A 165 -12.46 -16.94 8.47
CA GLY A 165 -13.88 -16.65 8.70
C GLY A 165 -14.84 -17.71 8.16
N VAL A 166 -14.34 -18.62 7.32
CA VAL A 166 -15.05 -19.87 7.01
C VAL A 166 -15.15 -20.67 8.32
N GLY A 167 -16.36 -20.77 8.86
CA GLY A 167 -16.58 -21.35 10.20
C GLY A 167 -16.41 -20.38 11.36
N GLY A 168 -16.46 -19.07 11.11
CA GLY A 168 -16.44 -18.00 12.11
C GLY A 168 -15.13 -17.23 12.16
N ARG A 169 -15.22 -15.90 12.31
CA ARG A 169 -14.06 -15.02 12.42
C ARG A 169 -13.48 -15.09 13.84
N PRO A 170 -12.22 -15.51 14.02
CA PRO A 170 -11.59 -15.51 15.34
C PRO A 170 -11.31 -14.07 15.78
N GLU A 171 -11.59 -13.78 17.04
CA GLU A 171 -11.42 -12.45 17.65
C GLU A 171 -10.87 -12.60 19.07
N VAL A 172 -9.79 -11.89 19.35
CA VAL A 172 -9.27 -11.73 20.71
C VAL A 172 -10.07 -10.62 21.40
N VAL A 173 -10.70 -10.97 22.50
CA VAL A 173 -11.45 -10.06 23.39
C VAL A 173 -10.59 -9.79 24.61
N VAL A 174 -10.26 -8.53 24.85
CA VAL A 174 -9.45 -8.10 25.99
C VAL A 174 -10.37 -7.71 27.11
N GLU A 175 -10.11 -8.20 28.31
CA GLU A 175 -10.94 -7.93 29.49
C GLU A 175 -10.07 -7.36 30.60
N GLY A 176 -10.57 -6.30 31.24
CA GLY A 176 -9.96 -5.72 32.43
C GLY A 176 -10.75 -6.05 33.69
N SER A 177 -10.10 -5.97 34.85
CA SER A 177 -10.74 -6.16 36.14
C SER A 177 -10.01 -5.37 37.23
N TYR A 178 -10.74 -4.95 38.26
CA TYR A 178 -10.16 -4.36 39.48
C TYR A 178 -9.97 -5.41 40.60
N ASP A 179 -10.76 -6.49 40.59
CA ASP A 179 -10.91 -7.46 41.68
C ASP A 179 -10.57 -8.91 41.30
N LYS A 180 -10.24 -9.16 40.02
CA LYS A 180 -9.98 -10.48 39.41
C LYS A 180 -11.22 -11.40 39.31
N GLN A 181 -12.40 -10.93 39.71
CA GLN A 181 -13.65 -11.68 39.69
C GLN A 181 -14.60 -11.14 38.62
N SER A 182 -14.79 -9.82 38.61
CA SER A 182 -15.64 -9.10 37.67
C SER A 182 -14.80 -8.65 36.49
N TRP A 183 -15.12 -9.15 35.30
CA TRP A 183 -14.38 -8.86 34.07
C TRP A 183 -15.22 -8.01 33.13
N THR A 184 -14.65 -6.91 32.68
CA THR A 184 -15.28 -5.99 31.72
C THR A 184 -14.50 -6.01 30.42
N GLU A 185 -15.20 -6.28 29.32
CA GLU A 185 -14.63 -6.26 27.98
C GLU A 185 -14.22 -4.84 27.58
N ILE A 186 -13.02 -4.72 27.01
CA ILE A 186 -12.53 -3.48 26.42
C ILE A 186 -12.94 -3.49 24.94
N GLU A 187 -13.93 -2.67 24.61
CA GLU A 187 -14.45 -2.56 23.25
C GLU A 187 -13.50 -1.77 22.33
N PHE A 188 -13.24 -2.32 21.15
CA PHE A 188 -12.43 -1.70 20.11
C PHE A 188 -13.32 -0.97 19.11
N MET A 189 -12.79 0.09 18.48
CA MET A 189 -13.58 0.94 17.59
C MET A 189 -14.09 0.24 16.31
N TYR A 190 -13.34 -0.69 15.71
CA TYR A 190 -13.59 -1.12 14.34
C TYR A 190 -13.64 -2.63 14.10
N LYS A 191 -13.06 -3.45 14.98
CA LYS A 191 -13.22 -4.92 14.95
C LYS A 191 -14.53 -5.37 15.63
N PRO A 192 -15.02 -6.59 15.36
CA PRO A 192 -16.12 -7.18 16.11
C PRO A 192 -15.82 -7.24 17.62
N GLY A 193 -16.84 -6.99 18.42
CA GLY A 193 -16.80 -6.95 19.89
C GLY A 193 -18.19 -7.15 20.45
N ASN A 194 -18.85 -6.07 20.89
CA ASN A 194 -20.25 -6.08 21.28
C ASN A 194 -21.17 -6.69 20.20
N VAL A 195 -21.96 -7.70 20.59
CA VAL A 195 -22.84 -8.46 19.69
C VAL A 195 -24.00 -7.66 19.12
N SER A 196 -24.39 -6.56 19.77
CA SER A 196 -25.51 -5.71 19.38
C SER A 196 -25.11 -4.55 18.47
N VAL A 197 -23.82 -4.40 18.15
CA VAL A 197 -23.29 -3.28 17.35
C VAL A 197 -23.00 -3.73 15.92
N SER A 198 -23.48 -2.98 14.93
CA SER A 198 -23.19 -3.23 13.53
C SER A 198 -21.73 -2.95 13.19
N PRO A 199 -21.12 -3.68 12.22
CA PRO A 199 -19.79 -3.33 11.74
C PRO A 199 -19.78 -1.93 11.11
N PRO A 200 -18.79 -1.07 11.44
CA PRO A 200 -18.71 0.28 10.91
C PRO A 200 -18.20 0.30 9.46
N VAL A 201 -18.62 1.30 8.69
CA VAL A 201 -18.05 1.61 7.37
C VAL A 201 -16.84 2.53 7.56
N VAL A 202 -15.64 1.99 7.40
CA VAL A 202 -14.39 2.70 7.74
C VAL A 202 -13.53 3.05 6.52
N THR A 203 -13.78 2.48 5.35
CA THR A 203 -13.01 2.73 4.11
C THR A 203 -12.93 4.23 3.81
N PRO A 204 -11.75 4.80 3.48
CA PRO A 204 -10.46 4.15 3.20
C PRO A 204 -9.54 4.05 4.43
N HIS A 205 -10.04 4.30 5.64
CA HIS A 205 -9.25 4.12 6.86
C HIS A 205 -8.83 2.66 7.00
N GLN A 206 -7.59 2.44 7.44
CA GLN A 206 -7.05 1.12 7.76
C GLN A 206 -6.76 1.06 9.27
N PRO A 207 -7.70 0.58 10.10
CA PRO A 207 -7.54 0.43 11.54
C PRO A 207 -6.34 -0.46 11.91
N ARG A 208 -5.18 0.14 12.18
CA ARG A 208 -3.93 -0.62 12.31
C ARG A 208 -3.93 -1.57 13.51
N LEU A 209 -4.46 -1.14 14.66
CA LEU A 209 -4.50 -1.98 15.85
C LEU A 209 -5.54 -3.10 15.71
N ASP A 210 -6.77 -2.79 15.33
CA ASP A 210 -7.84 -3.78 15.07
C ASP A 210 -7.42 -4.83 14.04
N TRP A 211 -6.66 -4.40 13.03
CA TRP A 211 -6.08 -5.28 12.03
C TRP A 211 -5.01 -6.21 12.61
N GLN A 212 -4.12 -5.69 13.46
CA GLN A 212 -3.12 -6.51 14.17
C GLN A 212 -3.80 -7.49 15.13
N MET A 213 -4.89 -7.10 15.79
CA MET A 213 -5.70 -7.97 16.64
C MET A 213 -6.30 -9.15 15.84
N TRP A 214 -6.77 -8.90 14.61
CA TRP A 214 -7.25 -9.97 13.73
C TRP A 214 -6.13 -10.98 13.42
N PHE A 215 -4.92 -10.53 13.11
CA PHE A 215 -3.78 -11.44 12.91
C PHE A 215 -3.39 -12.19 14.18
N ALA A 216 -3.39 -11.51 15.33
CA ALA A 216 -3.09 -12.13 16.61
C ALA A 216 -4.04 -13.29 16.92
N ALA A 217 -5.32 -13.15 16.55
CA ALA A 217 -6.34 -14.19 16.73
C ALA A 217 -6.12 -15.46 15.87
N LEU A 218 -5.18 -15.46 14.92
CA LEU A 218 -4.93 -16.60 14.02
C LEU A 218 -3.94 -17.63 14.58
N GLY A 219 -3.30 -17.33 15.72
CA GLY A 219 -2.33 -18.20 16.36
C GLY A 219 -2.27 -17.96 17.87
N PRO A 220 -1.37 -18.65 18.59
CA PRO A 220 -1.17 -18.38 20.02
C PRO A 220 -0.55 -17.01 20.25
N HIS A 221 -0.77 -16.44 21.44
CA HIS A 221 -0.24 -15.11 21.80
C HIS A 221 1.29 -15.00 21.67
N THR A 222 2.02 -16.11 21.76
CA THR A 222 3.48 -16.17 21.59
C THR A 222 3.96 -15.77 20.20
N GLN A 223 3.10 -15.86 19.18
CA GLN A 223 3.38 -15.38 17.82
C GLN A 223 3.13 -13.87 17.65
N SER A 224 2.56 -13.22 18.67
CA SER A 224 2.30 -11.77 18.68
C SER A 224 2.98 -11.07 19.88
N PRO A 225 4.32 -10.98 19.91
CA PRO A 225 5.07 -10.37 21.02
C PRO A 225 4.58 -8.96 21.41
N TRP A 226 4.18 -8.16 20.43
CA TRP A 226 3.66 -6.79 20.63
C TRP A 226 2.44 -6.76 21.55
N PHE A 227 1.63 -7.82 21.60
CA PHE A 227 0.43 -7.91 22.43
C PHE A 227 0.78 -7.83 23.93
N THR A 228 1.91 -8.42 24.34
CA THR A 228 2.43 -8.32 25.71
C THR A 228 2.70 -6.86 26.09
N SER A 229 3.37 -6.11 25.21
CA SER A 229 3.60 -4.67 25.43
C SER A 229 2.29 -3.90 25.45
N PHE A 230 1.32 -4.26 24.61
CA PHE A 230 0.01 -3.64 24.58
C PHE A 230 -0.71 -3.81 25.92
N VAL A 231 -0.79 -5.04 26.45
CA VAL A 231 -1.37 -5.35 27.78
C VAL A 231 -0.65 -4.57 28.89
N TYR A 232 0.69 -4.57 28.89
CA TYR A 232 1.48 -3.82 29.87
C TYR A 232 1.15 -2.32 29.87
N GLN A 233 1.04 -1.71 28.69
CA GLN A 233 0.73 -0.29 28.56
C GLN A 233 -0.72 0.04 28.97
N LEU A 234 -1.67 -0.87 28.76
CA LEU A 234 -3.03 -0.71 29.27
C LEU A 234 -3.09 -0.79 30.79
N LEU A 235 -2.37 -1.73 31.41
CA LEU A 235 -2.24 -1.82 32.87
C LEU A 235 -1.60 -0.56 33.48
N GLN A 236 -0.67 0.07 32.77
CA GLN A 236 -0.08 1.35 33.18
C GLN A 236 -1.01 2.56 32.97
N GLY A 237 -2.13 2.40 32.27
CA GLY A 237 -3.01 3.52 31.94
C GLY A 237 -2.45 4.45 30.88
N ASN A 238 -1.60 3.96 29.96
CA ASN A 238 -1.00 4.80 28.94
C ASN A 238 -2.08 5.33 27.97
N LYS A 239 -2.37 6.63 28.07
CA LYS A 239 -3.39 7.33 27.28
C LYS A 239 -3.16 7.22 25.77
N ASP A 240 -1.91 7.18 25.31
CA ASP A 240 -1.63 7.06 23.87
C ASP A 240 -2.02 5.68 23.34
N VAL A 241 -1.87 4.62 24.15
CA VAL A 241 -2.28 3.26 23.79
C VAL A 241 -3.78 3.08 23.93
N ILE A 242 -4.40 3.61 25.00
CA ILE A 242 -5.86 3.60 25.17
C ILE A 242 -6.55 4.25 23.96
N LYS A 243 -6.02 5.37 23.45
CA LYS A 243 -6.57 6.05 22.26
C LYS A 243 -6.46 5.26 20.95
N LEU A 244 -5.58 4.26 20.88
CA LEU A 244 -5.57 3.33 19.75
C LEU A 244 -6.76 2.37 19.79
N VAL A 245 -7.25 2.04 20.99
CA VAL A 245 -8.40 1.15 21.21
C VAL A 245 -9.70 1.92 21.11
N GLN A 246 -9.76 3.09 21.75
CA GLN A 246 -10.94 3.94 21.83
C GLN A 246 -10.52 5.42 21.89
N ASN A 247 -10.88 6.19 20.86
CA ASN A 247 -10.54 7.61 20.80
C ASN A 247 -11.39 8.45 21.77
N ASP A 248 -12.65 8.03 22.00
CA ASP A 248 -13.53 8.64 23.00
C ASP A 248 -13.30 8.03 24.37
N GLU A 249 -12.50 8.69 25.21
CA GLU A 249 -12.17 8.22 26.56
C GLU A 249 -13.41 7.96 27.43
N SER A 250 -14.58 8.56 27.15
CA SER A 250 -15.80 8.29 27.90
C SER A 250 -16.35 6.87 27.68
N LEU A 251 -16.08 6.28 26.52
CA LEU A 251 -16.50 4.92 26.15
C LEU A 251 -15.52 3.84 26.62
N TYR A 252 -14.33 4.23 27.11
CA TYR A 252 -13.35 3.28 27.64
C TYR A 252 -13.71 2.91 29.09
N PRO A 253 -13.98 1.62 29.42
CA PRO A 253 -14.52 1.24 30.72
C PRO A 253 -13.61 1.55 31.92
N PHE A 254 -12.31 1.70 31.67
CA PHE A 254 -11.28 1.95 32.69
C PHE A 254 -10.71 3.37 32.56
N ASN A 255 -11.55 4.35 32.21
CA ASN A 255 -11.13 5.74 32.00
C ASN A 255 -10.78 6.49 33.29
N SER A 256 -11.40 6.11 34.41
CA SER A 256 -11.20 6.75 35.70
C SER A 256 -9.90 6.29 36.35
N HIS A 257 -9.65 4.97 36.36
CA HIS A 257 -8.41 4.36 36.83
C HIS A 257 -8.07 3.15 35.95
N PRO A 258 -6.78 2.86 35.71
CA PRO A 258 -6.38 1.68 34.94
C PRO A 258 -6.84 0.38 35.62
N PRO A 259 -7.11 -0.70 34.84
CA PRO A 259 -7.45 -1.99 35.43
C PRO A 259 -6.26 -2.55 36.21
N HIS A 260 -6.53 -3.25 37.32
CA HIS A 260 -5.48 -3.95 38.07
C HIS A 260 -5.06 -5.24 37.40
N TYR A 261 -6.00 -5.90 36.73
CA TYR A 261 -5.80 -7.17 36.05
C TYR A 261 -6.28 -7.07 34.61
N ILE A 262 -5.55 -7.68 33.69
CA ILE A 262 -5.98 -7.88 32.31
C ILE A 262 -5.84 -9.36 31.95
N ARG A 263 -6.78 -9.86 31.16
CA ARG A 263 -6.68 -11.15 30.46
C ARG A 263 -7.21 -11.00 29.04
N ALA A 264 -7.01 -12.02 28.20
CA ALA A 264 -7.64 -12.03 26.89
C ALA A 264 -8.19 -13.42 26.53
N GLN A 265 -9.35 -13.42 25.89
CA GLN A 265 -10.10 -14.61 25.54
C GLN A 265 -10.26 -14.68 24.02
N LEU A 266 -10.18 -15.88 23.44
CA LEU A 266 -10.43 -16.09 22.03
C LEU A 266 -11.89 -16.49 21.82
N TYR A 267 -12.57 -15.78 20.92
CA TYR A 267 -13.92 -16.08 20.50
C TYR A 267 -13.97 -16.31 18.98
N LYS A 268 -14.98 -17.03 18.52
CA LYS A 268 -15.40 -17.02 17.12
C LYS A 268 -16.68 -16.23 16.97
N TYR A 269 -16.72 -15.35 15.98
CA TYR A 269 -17.85 -14.49 15.63
C TYR A 269 -18.46 -14.90 14.29
N TRP A 270 -19.78 -14.83 14.21
CA TRP A 270 -20.56 -14.96 12.98
C TRP A 270 -21.60 -13.86 12.95
N TYR A 271 -22.05 -13.50 11.74
CA TYR A 271 -23.27 -12.72 11.62
C TYR A 271 -24.45 -13.50 12.20
N THR A 272 -25.36 -12.79 12.85
CA THR A 272 -26.65 -13.34 13.25
C THR A 272 -27.41 -13.77 12.01
N GLU A 273 -27.97 -14.98 12.04
CA GLU A 273 -28.80 -15.50 10.96
C GLU A 273 -30.20 -14.86 11.04
N VAL A 274 -30.75 -14.49 9.89
CA VAL A 274 -32.13 -14.02 9.78
C VAL A 274 -33.04 -15.26 9.86
N ASP A 275 -34.10 -15.21 10.67
CA ASP A 275 -35.04 -16.31 10.75
C ASP A 275 -35.84 -16.50 9.44
N GLN A 276 -36.57 -17.61 9.31
CA GLN A 276 -37.39 -17.90 8.12
C GLN A 276 -38.50 -16.87 7.87
N ALA A 277 -38.85 -16.06 8.88
CA ALA A 277 -39.87 -15.02 8.81
C ALA A 277 -39.27 -13.62 8.54
N GLY A 278 -37.94 -13.50 8.39
CA GLY A 278 -37.25 -12.24 8.13
C GLY A 278 -36.92 -11.40 9.36
N HIS A 279 -37.14 -11.91 10.58
CA HIS A 279 -36.79 -11.21 11.82
C HIS A 279 -35.34 -11.51 12.24
N THR A 280 -34.68 -10.47 12.75
CA THR A 280 -33.37 -10.57 13.39
C THR A 280 -33.54 -10.46 14.90
N SER A 281 -32.72 -11.18 15.67
CA SER A 281 -32.77 -11.18 17.14
C SER A 281 -32.37 -9.85 17.81
N GLY A 282 -32.22 -8.76 17.03
CA GLY A 282 -31.67 -7.47 17.46
C GLY A 282 -30.13 -7.43 17.55
N ASN A 283 -29.47 -8.58 17.62
CA ASN A 283 -28.01 -8.68 17.60
C ASN A 283 -27.46 -8.79 16.18
N TRP A 284 -26.35 -8.11 15.90
CA TRP A 284 -25.61 -8.20 14.65
C TRP A 284 -24.69 -9.42 14.60
N TRP A 285 -24.22 -9.85 15.76
CA TRP A 285 -23.29 -10.97 15.88
C TRP A 285 -23.80 -12.05 16.83
N ARG A 286 -23.37 -13.27 16.54
CA ARG A 286 -23.34 -14.37 17.49
C ARG A 286 -21.90 -14.78 17.71
N ARG A 287 -21.53 -15.08 18.96
CA ARG A 287 -20.17 -15.48 19.31
C ARG A 287 -20.12 -16.74 20.15
N ARG A 288 -19.00 -17.44 20.10
CA ARG A 288 -18.71 -18.60 20.95
C ARG A 288 -17.30 -18.50 21.49
N HIS A 289 -17.14 -18.66 22.80
CA HIS A 289 -15.83 -18.77 23.44
C HIS A 289 -15.12 -20.02 22.93
N VAL A 290 -13.83 -19.89 22.63
CA VAL A 290 -12.98 -20.98 22.13
C VAL A 290 -12.03 -21.41 23.24
N GLU A 291 -11.18 -20.49 23.68
CA GLU A 291 -10.12 -20.76 24.64
C GLU A 291 -9.59 -19.46 25.25
N GLU A 292 -8.76 -19.59 26.29
CA GLU A 292 -7.97 -18.47 26.79
C GLU A 292 -6.87 -18.13 25.78
N PHE A 293 -6.78 -16.87 25.37
CA PHE A 293 -5.73 -16.40 24.46
C PHE A 293 -4.48 -15.94 25.21
N TYR A 294 -4.69 -15.18 26.30
CA TYR A 294 -3.62 -14.60 27.11
C TYR A 294 -3.98 -14.68 28.60
N PRO A 295 -3.04 -15.10 29.46
CA PRO A 295 -3.31 -15.36 30.86
C PRO A 295 -3.67 -14.08 31.63
N VAL A 296 -4.26 -14.26 32.81
CA VAL A 296 -4.50 -13.16 33.75
C VAL A 296 -3.17 -12.62 34.28
N VAL A 297 -2.90 -11.34 34.04
CA VAL A 297 -1.68 -10.65 34.50
C VAL A 297 -1.99 -9.31 35.17
N PHE A 298 -1.04 -8.81 35.96
CA PHE A 298 -1.08 -7.51 36.62
C PHE A 298 0.33 -6.90 36.67
N LEU A 299 0.45 -5.62 37.06
CA LEU A 299 1.76 -4.98 37.19
C LEU A 299 2.59 -5.62 38.30
N GLY A 300 3.81 -6.05 37.98
CA GLY A 300 4.70 -6.76 38.91
C GLY A 300 4.48 -8.29 38.94
N ASP A 301 3.58 -8.82 38.11
CA ASP A 301 3.44 -10.26 37.93
C ASP A 301 4.67 -10.89 37.26
N HIS A 302 5.11 -12.05 37.77
CA HIS A 302 6.28 -12.75 37.24
C HIS A 302 6.05 -13.22 35.79
N THR A 303 4.83 -13.64 35.44
CA THR A 303 4.50 -14.09 34.08
C THR A 303 4.64 -12.96 33.08
N LEU A 304 4.07 -11.79 33.40
CA LEU A 304 4.17 -10.59 32.57
C LEU A 304 5.62 -10.13 32.41
N GLU A 305 6.38 -10.08 33.51
CA GLU A 305 7.80 -9.70 33.49
C GLU A 305 8.64 -10.69 32.65
N SER A 306 8.37 -11.99 32.75
CA SER A 306 9.02 -13.01 31.93
C SER A 306 8.78 -12.78 30.43
N PHE A 307 7.54 -12.52 30.02
CA PHE A 307 7.22 -12.23 28.61
C PHE A 307 7.87 -10.93 28.13
N LEU A 308 7.85 -9.86 28.94
CA LEU A 308 8.48 -8.59 28.58
C LEU A 308 9.99 -8.74 28.36
N ASN A 309 10.66 -9.52 29.21
CA ASN A 309 12.10 -9.80 29.06
C ASN A 309 12.38 -10.71 27.87
N GLN A 310 11.61 -11.78 27.69
CA GLN A 310 11.78 -12.73 26.57
C GLN A 310 11.72 -12.03 25.20
N TYR A 311 10.82 -11.05 25.05
CA TYR A 311 10.65 -10.33 23.81
C TYR A 311 11.49 -9.04 23.69
N GLY A 312 12.35 -8.73 24.68
CA GLY A 312 13.17 -7.51 24.67
C GLY A 312 12.34 -6.22 24.72
N LEU A 313 11.17 -6.24 25.36
CA LEU A 313 10.22 -5.12 25.40
C LEU A 313 10.44 -4.17 26.58
N LYS A 314 11.30 -4.56 27.53
CA LYS A 314 11.68 -3.75 28.70
C LYS A 314 12.87 -2.83 28.43
N ASP A 315 13.62 -3.09 27.37
CA ASP A 315 14.79 -2.30 27.01
C ASP A 315 14.38 -0.88 26.64
N LYS A 316 15.24 0.09 26.99
CA LYS A 316 14.96 1.50 26.67
C LYS A 316 14.72 1.63 25.17
N PRO A 317 13.62 2.30 24.74
CA PRO A 317 13.37 2.50 23.33
C PRO A 317 14.59 3.20 22.71
N PRO A 318 14.93 2.87 21.45
CA PRO A 318 16.07 3.49 20.79
C PRO A 318 15.94 5.01 20.84
N PRO A 319 17.06 5.76 20.91
CA PRO A 319 17.04 7.20 21.03
C PRO A 319 16.17 7.79 19.92
N ARG A 320 15.04 8.38 20.31
CA ARG A 320 14.12 9.03 19.37
C ARG A 320 14.84 10.23 18.78
N ARG A 321 14.67 10.47 17.48
CA ARG A 321 15.15 11.71 16.82
C ARG A 321 14.69 12.92 17.63
N SER A 322 15.55 13.95 17.72
CA SER A 322 15.23 15.19 18.45
C SER A 322 13.84 15.68 18.04
N LEU A 323 13.01 15.88 19.05
CA LEU A 323 11.65 16.37 18.91
C LEU A 323 11.63 17.85 18.49
N ASP A 324 12.75 18.55 18.61
CA ASP A 324 12.89 19.99 18.38
C ASP A 324 13.03 20.34 16.89
N ALA A 325 13.14 19.34 16.02
CA ALA A 325 13.09 19.58 14.58
C ALA A 325 11.71 20.12 14.15
N PRO A 326 11.65 20.99 13.11
CA PRO A 326 10.41 21.63 12.68
C PRO A 326 9.35 20.62 12.21
N LEU A 327 9.78 19.54 11.56
CA LEU A 327 8.86 18.52 11.04
C LEU A 327 8.17 17.72 12.17
N PRO A 328 8.88 17.09 13.14
CA PRO A 328 8.23 16.46 14.29
C PRO A 328 7.31 17.39 15.08
N SER A 329 7.65 18.67 15.21
CA SER A 329 6.82 19.67 15.89
C SER A 329 5.53 19.96 15.11
N ALA A 330 5.62 20.17 13.79
CA ALA A 330 4.46 20.34 12.93
C ALA A 330 3.55 19.10 12.93
N LEU A 331 4.12 17.90 12.86
CA LEU A 331 3.35 16.65 12.90
C LEU A 331 2.65 16.45 14.26
N ARG A 332 3.29 16.82 15.37
CA ARG A 332 2.64 16.80 16.70
C ARG A 332 1.50 17.79 16.78
N PHE A 333 1.69 19.02 16.29
CA PHE A 333 0.64 20.02 16.26
C PHE A 333 -0.57 19.54 15.46
N ILE A 334 -0.34 19.01 14.24
CA ILE A 334 -1.39 18.44 13.40
C ILE A 334 -2.08 17.28 14.13
N ARG A 335 -1.32 16.38 14.77
CA ARG A 335 -1.86 15.25 15.52
C ARG A 335 -2.75 15.71 16.67
N GLU A 336 -2.35 16.70 17.46
CA GLU A 336 -3.18 17.23 18.56
C GLU A 336 -4.46 17.90 18.04
N LEU A 337 -4.37 18.63 16.92
CA LEU A 337 -5.55 19.26 16.29
C LEU A 337 -6.56 18.21 15.79
N LEU A 338 -6.07 17.13 15.20
CA LEU A 338 -6.91 16.07 14.63
C LEU A 338 -7.36 15.02 15.65
N ARG A 339 -6.73 14.98 16.83
CA ARG A 339 -6.95 13.97 17.89
C ARG A 339 -8.42 13.74 18.25
N PRO A 340 -9.29 14.77 18.37
CA PRO A 340 -10.68 14.55 18.78
C PRO A 340 -11.54 13.82 17.73
N TYR A 341 -11.11 13.82 16.47
CA TYR A 341 -11.93 13.35 15.36
C TYR A 341 -11.61 11.88 15.00
N PRO A 342 -12.63 11.04 14.78
CA PRO A 342 -12.43 9.70 14.24
C PRO A 342 -11.71 9.74 12.89
N ALA A 343 -10.73 8.87 12.69
CA ALA A 343 -9.94 8.81 11.47
C ALA A 343 -10.78 8.59 10.18
N PRO A 344 -11.83 7.75 10.17
CA PRO A 344 -12.71 7.64 9.00
C PRO A 344 -13.35 8.97 8.64
N LEU A 345 -13.86 9.73 9.61
CA LEU A 345 -14.53 11.02 9.35
C LEU A 345 -13.59 12.01 8.67
N LEU A 346 -12.34 12.08 9.12
CA LEU A 346 -11.30 12.92 8.51
C LEU A 346 -10.97 12.51 7.07
N LEU A 347 -10.91 11.20 6.79
CA LEU A 347 -10.61 10.72 5.44
C LEU A 347 -11.77 10.94 4.48
N HIS A 348 -13.01 10.72 4.94
CA HIS A 348 -14.20 11.00 4.14
C HIS A 348 -14.32 12.50 3.84
N SER A 349 -14.07 13.38 4.82
CA SER A 349 -14.16 14.82 4.59
C SER A 349 -13.11 15.32 3.58
N LEU A 350 -11.88 14.79 3.63
CA LEU A 350 -10.84 15.07 2.65
C LEU A 350 -11.23 14.58 1.24
N LEU A 351 -11.70 13.34 1.12
CA LEU A 351 -12.13 12.78 -0.16
C LEU A 351 -13.30 13.57 -0.76
N ILE A 352 -14.33 13.87 0.03
CA ILE A 352 -15.48 14.65 -0.40
C ILE A 352 -15.02 16.05 -0.84
N THR A 353 -14.12 16.69 -0.11
CA THR A 353 -13.58 18.00 -0.47
C THR A 353 -12.88 17.96 -1.83
N VAL A 354 -12.05 16.94 -2.08
CA VAL A 354 -11.39 16.74 -3.38
C VAL A 354 -12.42 16.56 -4.50
N VAL A 355 -13.43 15.70 -4.29
CA VAL A 355 -14.51 15.46 -5.26
C VAL A 355 -15.28 16.74 -5.56
N VAL A 356 -15.61 17.53 -4.54
CA VAL A 356 -16.32 18.80 -4.69
C VAL A 356 -15.47 19.80 -5.47
N ILE A 357 -14.17 19.94 -5.16
CA ILE A 357 -13.27 20.83 -5.90
C ILE A 357 -13.20 20.46 -7.38
N TYR A 358 -12.99 19.17 -7.70
CA TYR A 358 -12.95 18.71 -9.09
C TYR A 358 -14.30 18.87 -9.81
N SER A 359 -15.41 18.63 -9.11
CA SER A 359 -16.75 18.82 -9.67
C SER A 359 -17.01 20.29 -9.98
N LEU A 360 -16.65 21.20 -9.07
CA LEU A 360 -16.75 22.64 -9.30
C LEU A 360 -15.82 23.10 -10.43
N GLN A 361 -14.60 22.57 -10.52
CA GLN A 361 -13.70 22.84 -11.66
C GLN A 361 -14.25 22.31 -12.98
N ALA A 362 -14.91 21.16 -13.01
CA ALA A 362 -15.52 20.63 -14.22
C ALA A 362 -16.74 21.46 -14.67
N LEU A 363 -17.56 21.90 -13.71
CA LEU A 363 -18.76 22.71 -13.97
C LEU A 363 -18.43 24.16 -14.36
N PHE A 364 -17.45 24.78 -13.70
CA PHE A 364 -17.14 26.22 -13.84
C PHE A 364 -15.81 26.51 -14.56
N GLY A 365 -14.90 25.54 -14.69
CA GLY A 365 -13.55 25.71 -15.23
C GLY A 365 -13.44 25.71 -16.77
N ARG A 366 -14.55 25.69 -17.51
CA ARG A 366 -14.53 25.85 -18.98
C ARG A 366 -14.16 27.26 -19.47
N GLY A 367 -14.02 28.24 -18.57
CA GLY A 367 -13.75 29.63 -18.92
C GLY A 367 -12.29 30.03 -19.13
N ASN A 368 -11.29 29.19 -18.83
CA ASN A 368 -9.89 29.62 -18.87
C ASN A 368 -8.95 28.61 -19.55
N ARG A 369 -9.26 28.26 -20.81
CA ARG A 369 -8.22 27.79 -21.74
C ARG A 369 -7.56 29.01 -22.36
N SER A 370 -6.47 29.46 -21.75
CA SER A 370 -5.55 30.43 -22.33
C SER A 370 -5.14 29.96 -23.75
N GLY A 371 -5.15 30.89 -24.69
CA GLY A 371 -4.85 30.65 -26.11
C GLY A 371 -3.44 30.10 -26.35
N PRO A 372 -3.17 29.65 -27.59
CA PRO A 372 -1.95 28.91 -27.90
C PRO A 372 -0.71 29.78 -27.64
N SER A 373 0.14 29.33 -26.71
CA SER A 373 1.49 29.86 -26.56
C SER A 373 2.25 29.64 -27.87
N LYS A 374 2.65 30.73 -28.53
CA LYS A 374 3.56 30.70 -29.70
C LYS A 374 4.81 29.87 -29.37
N PRO A 375 5.31 29.03 -30.30
CA PRO A 375 6.52 28.27 -30.07
C PRO A 375 7.72 29.21 -29.99
N ARG A 376 8.43 29.20 -28.85
CA ARG A 376 9.77 29.79 -28.75
C ARG A 376 10.70 29.05 -29.72
N GLY A 377 11.21 29.79 -30.69
CA GLY A 377 12.15 29.29 -31.69
C GLY A 377 13.41 28.71 -31.05
N HIS A 378 13.92 27.64 -31.68
CA HIS A 378 15.20 27.02 -31.40
C HIS A 378 16.34 28.05 -31.36
N THR A 379 17.02 28.14 -30.21
CA THR A 379 18.41 28.62 -30.18
C THR A 379 19.31 27.39 -30.11
N LYS A 380 20.05 27.12 -31.20
CA LYS A 380 21.13 26.13 -31.25
C LYS A 380 22.26 26.56 -30.29
N PRO A 381 23.02 25.63 -29.68
CA PRO A 381 24.27 25.98 -29.02
C PRO A 381 25.33 26.25 -30.10
N GLN A 382 25.79 27.50 -30.21
CA GLN A 382 27.00 27.82 -30.97
C GLN A 382 28.21 27.57 -30.06
N VAL A 383 28.96 26.52 -30.39
CA VAL A 383 30.38 26.39 -30.07
C VAL A 383 31.11 27.36 -31.00
N GLU A 384 31.67 28.44 -30.45
CA GLU A 384 32.53 29.34 -31.23
C GLU A 384 33.98 29.26 -30.76
N LYS A 385 34.82 28.97 -31.75
CA LYS A 385 36.25 28.70 -31.68
C LYS A 385 37.01 29.96 -31.29
N VAL A 386 37.95 29.79 -30.37
CA VAL A 386 39.06 30.71 -30.10
C VAL A 386 39.81 30.99 -31.41
N LYS A 387 39.77 32.24 -31.88
CA LYS A 387 40.70 32.77 -32.89
C LYS A 387 41.72 33.67 -32.21
N THR A 388 42.96 33.25 -32.36
CA THR A 388 44.20 33.93 -32.01
C THR A 388 44.33 35.23 -32.80
N GLU A 389 44.53 36.37 -32.13
CA GLU A 389 45.08 37.56 -32.78
C GLU A 389 46.11 38.27 -31.89
N LYS A 390 47.13 38.78 -32.58
CA LYS A 390 48.49 39.08 -32.10
C LYS A 390 48.57 40.37 -31.27
N LYS A 391 49.46 40.36 -30.27
CA LYS A 391 50.01 41.54 -29.56
C LYS A 391 51.04 42.29 -30.41
N LYS A 392 51.05 43.64 -30.31
CA LYS A 392 52.15 44.55 -29.85
C LYS A 392 52.00 45.98 -30.45
N PRO A 393 52.70 47.03 -29.94
CA PRO A 393 52.85 47.51 -28.55
C PRO A 393 52.82 49.07 -28.45
N LYS A 394 53.04 49.63 -27.23
CA LYS A 394 53.58 50.97 -26.82
C LYS A 394 52.71 51.62 -25.72
N GLU A 395 53.17 52.35 -24.70
CA GLU A 395 54.49 52.71 -24.13
C GLU A 395 54.23 53.56 -22.85
N ALA A 396 55.16 53.53 -21.88
CA ALA A 396 55.35 54.43 -20.71
C ALA A 396 54.22 54.56 -19.65
N THR A 397 54.47 54.44 -18.34
CA THR A 397 55.31 55.37 -17.55
C THR A 397 55.74 54.76 -16.20
N ARG A 398 56.90 55.22 -15.74
CA ARG A 398 57.72 54.87 -14.57
C ARG A 398 57.07 55.13 -13.20
N GLN A 399 57.56 54.37 -12.20
CA GLN A 399 58.10 54.76 -10.88
C GLN A 399 57.90 53.54 -9.94
N GLY A 400 58.82 53.06 -9.12
CA GLY A 400 60.15 53.48 -8.69
C GLY A 400 60.44 52.73 -7.38
N GLU A 401 61.66 52.19 -7.28
CA GLU A 401 62.42 51.88 -6.04
C GLU A 401 61.89 50.74 -5.12
N SER A 402 62.60 49.61 -4.93
CA SER A 402 63.91 49.36 -4.28
C SER A 402 63.91 49.72 -2.79
N GLY A 403 64.35 48.91 -1.84
CA GLY A 403 65.07 47.63 -1.85
C GLY A 403 65.40 47.21 -0.41
N GLY A 404 66.13 46.10 -0.28
CA GLY A 404 66.64 45.51 0.97
C GLY A 404 66.04 44.11 1.23
N SER A 405 66.63 42.96 0.87
CA SER A 405 68.01 42.46 1.02
C SER A 405 68.54 42.60 2.45
N GLY A 406 68.93 41.56 3.19
CA GLY A 406 69.25 40.17 2.84
C GLY A 406 69.06 39.23 4.04
N ARG A 407 69.01 37.91 3.77
CA ARG A 407 70.10 36.92 3.98
C ARG A 407 70.27 36.56 5.46
N ASP A 408 70.44 35.33 5.89
CA ASP A 408 70.87 34.08 5.25
C ASP A 408 70.56 32.97 6.27
N SER A 409 69.97 31.83 5.94
CA SER A 409 70.67 30.59 5.54
C SER A 409 70.50 29.46 6.58
N GLY A 410 70.42 28.22 6.11
CA GLY A 410 70.53 26.98 6.90
C GLY A 410 69.29 26.10 6.85
N HIS A 411 69.09 25.25 5.83
CA HIS A 411 69.38 23.78 5.83
C HIS A 411 68.64 23.02 6.97
N ASN A 412 67.95 21.88 6.80
CA ASN A 412 67.99 20.78 5.84
C ASN A 412 66.74 19.90 6.17
N ASN A 413 65.83 19.64 5.24
CA ASN A 413 65.59 18.37 4.53
C ASN A 413 65.43 17.05 5.36
N LYS A 414 64.43 16.28 4.91
CA LYS A 414 64.15 14.83 5.02
C LYS A 414 63.10 14.37 6.05
N ARG A 415 61.94 13.82 5.64
CA ARG A 415 61.62 12.51 4.99
C ARG A 415 61.75 11.32 5.95
N ARG A 416 60.63 10.64 6.26
CA ARG A 416 60.39 9.17 6.15
C ARG A 416 59.08 8.76 6.86
N GLU A 417 58.12 8.19 6.13
CA GLU A 417 57.81 6.73 5.97
C GLU A 417 57.00 6.19 7.17
N LYS A 418 55.71 5.87 6.98
CA LYS A 418 55.10 4.58 6.58
C LYS A 418 54.47 3.86 7.79
N SER A 419 53.15 3.76 7.80
CA SER A 419 52.38 2.50 7.71
C SER A 419 50.93 2.82 7.41
#